data_AF-A0A6A4PAB4-F1
#
_entry.id   AF-A0A6A4PAB4-F1
#
_cell.length_a   1.000
_cell.length_b   1.000
_cell.length_c   1.000
_cell.angle_alpha   90.00
_cell.angle_beta   90.00
_cell.angle_gamma   90.00
#
_symmetry.space_group_name_H-M   'P 1'
#
loop_
_entity.id
_entity.type
_entity.pdbx_description
1 polymer ?
#
loop_
_entity_poly.entity_id
_entity_poly.type
_entity_poly.pdbx_seq_one_letter_code
_entity_poly.pdbx_strand_id
1 'polypeptide(L)'
;MFEQIDVTFENGLSKHTTAIQQHYDSTHSPLAMTLREIINSASSITQTLSGEMAEGQRKLIEIAASSKIAADPFVTQINNGVHEMIEDPTKELSRLISEGKFEEAFIAALHRSDVSIVSWLCSQVDLTGILTMVPLPLSQGVLLSLLQQLSCDINTETPKKLSWMTDVAASLNPVDPSISSHVRLILDQVYLTLGHHRTLSTTSPTEASTIRLLMHVINSVLVSCK
;
A
#
# COMPACT_ATOMS: atom_id res chain seq x y z
N MET A 1 18.68 -0.61 71.21
CA MET A 1 19.45 0.10 70.16
C MET A 1 19.16 -0.48 68.77
N PHE A 2 18.94 -1.79 68.61
CA PHE A 2 18.56 -2.41 67.33
C PHE A 2 17.12 -2.11 66.86
N GLU A 3 16.12 -2.04 67.76
CA GLU A 3 14.73 -1.70 67.37
C GLU A 3 14.59 -0.29 66.76
N GLN A 4 15.42 0.65 67.18
CA GLN A 4 15.38 2.02 66.64
C GLN A 4 15.94 2.08 65.21
N ILE A 5 16.82 1.15 64.84
CA ILE A 5 17.37 1.04 63.48
C ILE A 5 16.30 0.45 62.56
N ASP A 6 15.58 -0.60 63.00
CA ASP A 6 14.48 -1.18 62.21
C ASP A 6 13.34 -0.18 61.98
N VAL A 7 12.93 0.55 63.02
CA VAL A 7 11.88 1.58 62.88
C VAL A 7 12.33 2.74 61.98
N THR A 8 13.61 3.10 62.00
CA THR A 8 14.15 4.17 61.14
C THR A 8 14.25 3.70 59.69
N PHE A 9 14.63 2.44 59.47
CA PHE A 9 14.73 1.84 58.15
C PHE A 9 13.35 1.65 57.49
N GLU A 10 12.37 1.10 58.22
CA GLU A 10 10.99 0.96 57.76
C GLU A 10 10.35 2.31 57.45
N ASN A 11 10.57 3.32 58.30
CA ASN A 11 10.11 4.68 58.01
C ASN A 11 10.81 5.30 56.79
N GLY A 12 12.09 5.00 56.58
CA GLY A 12 12.85 5.41 55.39
C GLY A 12 12.30 4.76 54.12
N LEU A 13 12.03 3.46 54.16
CA LEU A 13 11.52 2.69 53.02
C LEU A 13 10.08 3.07 52.66
N SER A 14 9.23 3.30 53.67
CA SER A 14 7.87 3.79 53.50
C SER A 14 7.83 5.20 52.88
N LYS A 15 8.69 6.11 53.35
CA LYS A 15 8.83 7.46 52.75
C LYS A 15 9.34 7.40 51.32
N HIS A 16 10.31 6.54 51.03
CA HIS A 16 10.84 6.37 49.68
C HIS A 16 9.79 5.77 48.73
N THR A 17 9.01 4.80 49.20
CA THR A 17 7.90 4.19 48.43
C THR A 17 6.80 5.22 48.13
N THR A 18 6.45 6.06 49.10
CA THR A 18 5.46 7.13 48.93
C THR A 18 5.95 8.21 47.96
N ALA A 19 7.24 8.56 48.01
CA ALA A 19 7.85 9.52 47.09
C ALA A 19 7.88 8.98 45.65
N ILE A 20 8.15 7.68 45.46
CA ILE A 20 8.10 7.04 44.14
C ILE A 20 6.67 7.02 43.60
N GLN A 21 5.68 6.73 44.44
CA GLN A 21 4.27 6.73 44.02
C GLN A 21 3.81 8.15 43.61
N GLN A 22 4.17 9.18 44.38
CA GLN A 22 3.88 10.57 44.02
C GLN A 22 4.64 11.02 42.76
N HIS A 23 5.86 10.56 42.54
CA HIS A 23 6.62 10.82 41.30
C HIS A 23 5.96 10.12 40.10
N TYR A 24 5.42 8.93 40.27
CA TYR A 24 4.71 8.19 39.23
C TYR A 24 3.39 8.90 38.83
N ASP A 25 2.58 9.30 39.81
CA ASP A 25 1.31 9.99 39.56
C ASP A 25 1.51 11.39 38.96
N SER A 26 2.56 12.12 39.36
CA SER A 26 2.90 13.44 38.80
C SER A 26 3.54 13.39 37.41
N THR A 27 4.16 12.29 37.01
CA THR A 27 4.79 12.17 35.67
C THR A 27 3.78 11.73 34.60
N HIS A 28 2.78 10.92 34.97
CA HIS A 28 1.78 10.42 34.02
C HIS A 28 0.53 11.31 33.89
N SER A 29 0.21 12.14 34.89
CA SER A 29 -0.92 13.07 34.83
C SER A 29 -0.79 14.17 33.75
N PRO A 30 0.37 14.85 33.57
CA PRO A 30 0.52 15.89 32.55
C PRO A 30 0.42 15.32 31.13
N LEU A 31 1.04 14.16 30.87
CA LEU A 31 0.96 13.50 29.57
C LEU A 31 -0.46 13.02 29.25
N ALA A 32 -1.19 12.49 30.24
CA ALA A 32 -2.59 12.09 30.07
C ALA A 32 -3.50 13.31 29.82
N MET A 33 -3.23 14.44 30.49
CA MET A 33 -3.92 15.71 30.22
C MET A 33 -3.60 16.24 28.83
N THR A 34 -2.32 16.26 28.43
CA THR A 34 -1.91 16.72 27.09
C THR A 34 -2.51 15.84 25.99
N LEU A 35 -2.53 14.51 26.15
CA LEU A 35 -3.19 13.62 25.19
C LEU A 35 -4.69 13.91 25.09
N ARG A 36 -5.36 14.15 26.21
CA ARG A 36 -6.80 14.49 26.21
C ARG A 36 -7.07 15.85 25.57
N GLU A 37 -6.22 16.85 25.80
CA GLU A 37 -6.31 18.15 25.13
C GLU A 37 -6.07 18.05 23.63
N ILE A 38 -5.09 17.24 23.19
CA ILE A 38 -4.83 16.99 21.77
C ILE A 38 -6.02 16.28 21.12
N ILE A 39 -6.59 15.26 21.76
CA ILE A 39 -7.77 14.54 21.24
C ILE A 39 -8.97 15.49 21.14
N ASN A 40 -9.21 16.32 22.15
CA ASN A 40 -10.30 17.28 22.14
C ASN A 40 -10.09 18.37 21.07
N SER A 41 -8.86 18.83 20.88
CA SER A 41 -8.51 19.83 19.86
C SER A 41 -8.68 19.26 18.45
N ALA A 42 -8.21 18.03 18.22
CA ALA A 42 -8.39 17.34 16.93
C ALA A 42 -9.87 17.13 16.61
N SER A 43 -10.67 16.70 17.60
CA SER A 43 -12.12 16.54 17.44
C SER A 43 -12.81 17.85 17.08
N SER A 44 -12.43 18.95 17.75
CA SER A 44 -12.96 20.29 17.45
C SER A 44 -12.61 20.73 16.02
N ILE A 45 -11.38 20.50 15.56
CA ILE A 45 -10.95 20.85 14.19
C ILE A 45 -11.77 20.08 13.16
N THR A 46 -11.95 18.76 13.36
CA THR A 46 -12.76 17.94 12.46
C THR A 46 -14.22 18.41 12.42
N GLN A 47 -14.78 18.82 13.55
CA GLN A 47 -16.15 19.32 13.62
C GLN A 47 -16.31 20.67 12.91
N THR A 48 -15.31 21.57 13.02
CA THR A 48 -15.27 22.83 12.27
C THR A 48 -15.16 22.59 10.77
N LEU A 49 -14.24 21.74 10.31
CA LEU A 49 -14.09 21.42 8.89
C LEU A 49 -15.36 20.78 8.31
N SER A 50 -16.00 19.88 9.05
CA SER A 50 -17.27 19.28 8.64
C SER A 50 -18.38 20.31 8.51
N GLY A 51 -18.46 21.26 9.45
CA GLY A 51 -19.39 22.39 9.39
C GLY A 51 -19.13 23.31 8.20
N GLU A 52 -17.88 23.70 7.96
CA GLU A 52 -17.49 24.54 6.81
C GLU A 52 -17.74 23.85 5.47
N MET A 53 -17.52 22.53 5.39
CA MET A 53 -17.79 21.76 4.18
C MET A 53 -19.29 21.63 3.91
N ALA A 54 -20.11 21.39 4.94
CA ALA A 54 -21.56 21.36 4.80
C ALA A 54 -22.14 22.72 4.38
N GLU A 55 -21.60 23.82 4.93
CA GLU A 55 -21.98 25.17 4.54
C GLU A 55 -21.54 25.50 3.10
N GLY A 56 -20.33 25.09 2.71
CA GLY A 56 -19.83 25.22 1.34
C GLY A 56 -20.70 24.47 0.32
N GLN A 57 -21.12 23.24 0.65
CA GLN A 57 -22.05 22.47 -0.19
C GLN A 57 -23.42 23.15 -0.29
N ARG A 58 -23.96 23.66 0.82
CA ARG A 58 -25.24 24.37 0.82
C ARG A 58 -25.22 25.62 -0.05
N LYS A 59 -24.12 26.39 0.01
CA LYS A 59 -23.93 27.60 -0.80
C LYS A 59 -23.81 27.28 -2.30
N LEU A 60 -23.19 26.16 -2.67
CA LEU A 60 -23.14 25.69 -4.06
C LEU A 60 -24.52 25.27 -4.59
N ILE A 61 -25.34 24.59 -3.78
CA ILE A 61 -26.72 24.23 -4.15
C ILE A 61 -27.57 25.48 -4.36
N GLU A 62 -27.39 26.53 -3.54
CA GLU A 62 -28.11 27.79 -3.69
C GLU A 62 -27.72 28.55 -4.97
N ILE A 63 -26.43 28.52 -5.35
CA ILE A 63 -25.94 29.08 -6.63
C ILE A 63 -26.51 28.28 -7.82
N ALA A 64 -26.59 26.95 -7.71
CA ALA A 64 -27.19 26.10 -8.75
C ALA A 64 -28.70 26.35 -8.91
N ALA A 65 -29.43 26.55 -7.80
CA ALA A 65 -30.87 26.79 -7.81
C ALA A 65 -31.27 28.19 -8.33
N SER A 66 -30.37 29.17 -8.24
CA SER A 66 -30.59 30.54 -8.72
C SER A 66 -30.24 30.72 -10.21
N SER A 67 -29.63 29.72 -10.85
CA SER A 67 -29.23 29.75 -12.26
C SER A 67 -30.39 29.36 -13.18
N LYS A 68 -31.25 30.31 -13.56
CA LYS A 68 -32.19 30.16 -14.69
C LYS A 68 -31.43 30.34 -16.01
N ILE A 69 -30.96 29.24 -16.63
CA ILE A 69 -30.66 29.23 -18.06
C ILE A 69 -31.31 28.01 -18.70
N ALA A 70 -32.16 28.31 -19.68
CA ALA A 70 -33.00 27.43 -20.43
C ALA A 70 -32.23 26.62 -21.49
N ALA A 71 -32.70 25.39 -21.72
CA ALA A 71 -32.74 24.65 -22.99
C ALA A 71 -31.54 24.76 -23.97
N ASP A 72 -30.67 23.73 -23.95
CA ASP A 72 -29.95 23.22 -25.14
C ASP A 72 -29.50 21.75 -24.86
N PRO A 73 -29.53 20.81 -25.83
CA PRO A 73 -29.34 19.37 -25.58
C PRO A 73 -27.86 18.93 -25.55
N PHE A 74 -26.95 19.80 -25.10
CA PHE A 74 -25.52 19.48 -24.95
C PHE A 74 -25.09 19.12 -23.51
N VAL A 75 -26.06 18.90 -22.61
CA VAL A 75 -25.85 18.69 -21.16
C VAL A 75 -25.84 17.21 -20.77
N THR A 76 -25.61 16.27 -21.70
CA THR A 76 -25.33 14.87 -21.32
C THR A 76 -23.88 14.67 -20.83
N GLN A 77 -23.03 15.70 -20.93
CA GLN A 77 -21.60 15.59 -20.62
C GLN A 77 -21.17 16.28 -19.31
N ILE A 78 -22.13 16.76 -18.50
CA ILE A 78 -21.86 17.45 -17.22
C ILE A 78 -22.48 16.73 -16.01
N ASN A 79 -22.99 15.52 -16.20
CA ASN A 79 -23.42 14.63 -15.10
C ASN A 79 -22.26 13.78 -14.52
N ASN A 80 -21.02 13.97 -14.98
CA ASN A 80 -19.84 13.27 -14.42
C ASN A 80 -19.21 14.00 -13.23
N GLY A 81 -19.81 15.08 -12.73
CA GLY A 81 -19.44 15.69 -11.46
C GLY A 81 -20.44 15.28 -10.39
N VAL A 82 -19.98 14.60 -9.35
CA VAL A 82 -20.76 14.11 -8.20
C VAL A 82 -21.45 12.75 -8.43
N HIS A 83 -20.67 11.75 -8.84
CA HIS A 83 -20.88 10.39 -8.36
C HIS A 83 -19.71 10.02 -7.45
N GLU A 84 -19.77 10.48 -6.20
CA GLU A 84 -19.28 9.68 -5.06
C GLU A 84 -20.18 8.44 -4.96
N MET A 85 -20.07 7.56 -5.95
CA MET A 85 -20.38 6.16 -5.77
C MET A 85 -19.03 5.50 -5.71
N ILE A 86 -18.89 4.56 -4.79
CA ILE A 86 -17.79 3.62 -4.73
C ILE A 86 -17.66 2.99 -6.13
N GLU A 87 -16.90 3.62 -7.01
CA GLU A 87 -16.60 3.05 -8.31
C GLU A 87 -15.65 1.93 -8.01
N ASP A 88 -16.13 0.72 -8.28
CA ASP A 88 -15.35 -0.49 -8.21
C ASP A 88 -14.01 -0.22 -8.93
N PRO A 89 -12.86 -0.29 -8.23
CA PRO A 89 -11.56 0.03 -8.82
C PRO A 89 -11.29 -0.76 -10.10
N THR A 90 -11.95 -1.90 -10.28
CA THR A 90 -11.89 -2.70 -11.49
C THR A 90 -12.51 -2.04 -12.72
N LYS A 91 -13.51 -1.15 -12.57
CA LYS A 91 -14.13 -0.44 -13.71
C LYS A 91 -13.18 0.55 -14.35
N GLU A 92 -12.51 1.36 -13.54
CA GLU A 92 -11.53 2.31 -14.03
C GLU A 92 -10.34 1.59 -14.67
N LEU A 93 -9.84 0.52 -14.04
CA LEU A 93 -8.80 -0.31 -14.63
C LEU A 93 -9.23 -0.95 -15.95
N SER A 94 -10.47 -1.45 -16.04
CA SER A 94 -11.03 -2.02 -17.28
C SER A 94 -11.09 -0.99 -18.40
N ARG A 95 -11.44 0.27 -18.08
CA ARG A 95 -11.45 1.38 -19.03
C ARG A 95 -10.04 1.70 -19.54
N LEU A 96 -9.05 1.72 -18.66
CA LEU A 96 -7.65 1.96 -19.06
C LEU A 96 -7.13 0.82 -19.96
N ILE A 97 -7.46 -0.44 -19.66
CA ILE A 97 -7.10 -1.59 -20.49
C ILE A 97 -7.73 -1.48 -21.88
N SER A 98 -9.02 -1.10 -21.97
CA SER A 98 -9.72 -0.99 -23.27
C SER A 98 -9.21 0.17 -24.12
N GLU A 99 -8.71 1.24 -23.48
CA GLU A 99 -8.03 2.35 -24.14
C GLU A 99 -6.58 2.01 -24.56
N GLY A 100 -6.06 0.83 -24.20
CA GLY A 100 -4.67 0.42 -24.46
C GLY A 100 -3.64 1.10 -23.54
N LYS A 101 -4.10 1.77 -22.48
CA LYS A 101 -3.28 2.48 -21.48
C LYS A 101 -2.82 1.52 -20.38
N PHE A 102 -2.00 0.55 -20.77
CA PHE A 102 -1.55 -0.51 -19.87
C PHE A 102 -0.72 0.03 -18.71
N GLU A 103 0.22 0.95 -18.97
CA GLU A 103 1.07 1.53 -17.93
C GLU A 103 0.23 2.20 -16.85
N GLU A 104 -0.72 3.05 -17.23
CA GLU A 104 -1.60 3.74 -16.29
C GLU A 104 -2.46 2.75 -15.49
N ALA A 105 -2.94 1.68 -16.12
CA ALA A 105 -3.69 0.64 -15.42
C ALA A 105 -2.83 -0.06 -14.35
N PHE A 106 -1.59 -0.45 -14.70
CA PHE A 106 -0.68 -1.08 -13.74
C PHE A 106 -0.26 -0.12 -12.63
N ILE A 107 0.06 1.13 -12.96
CA ILE A 107 0.38 2.17 -11.98
C ILE A 107 -0.81 2.35 -11.02
N ALA A 108 -2.03 2.47 -11.53
CA ALA A 108 -3.22 2.65 -10.71
C ALA A 108 -3.54 1.43 -9.81
N ALA A 109 -3.25 0.22 -10.28
CA ALA A 109 -3.39 -1.00 -9.47
C ALA A 109 -2.31 -1.09 -8.38
N LEU A 110 -1.05 -0.81 -8.72
CA LEU A 110 0.08 -0.83 -7.78
C LEU A 110 -0.06 0.23 -6.68
N HIS A 111 -0.54 1.43 -7.00
CA HIS A 111 -0.79 2.49 -6.01
C HIS A 111 -1.81 2.09 -4.94
N ARG A 112 -2.74 1.19 -5.25
CA ARG A 112 -3.74 0.72 -4.28
C ARG A 112 -3.16 -0.27 -3.27
N SER A 113 -1.95 -0.78 -3.48
CA SER A 113 -1.26 -1.73 -2.60
C SER A 113 -2.07 -3.01 -2.29
N ASP A 114 -3.05 -3.35 -3.13
CA ASP A 114 -3.89 -4.54 -3.00
C ASP A 114 -3.45 -5.62 -3.99
N VAL A 115 -2.89 -6.72 -3.48
CA VAL A 115 -2.44 -7.85 -4.31
C VAL A 115 -3.59 -8.48 -5.08
N SER A 116 -4.82 -8.44 -4.55
CA SER A 116 -6.00 -9.01 -5.20
C SER A 116 -6.35 -8.25 -6.47
N ILE A 117 -6.28 -6.91 -6.43
CA ILE A 117 -6.51 -6.06 -7.60
C ILE A 117 -5.41 -6.28 -8.65
N VAL A 118 -4.16 -6.42 -8.23
CA VAL A 118 -3.04 -6.70 -9.14
C VAL A 118 -3.17 -8.08 -9.79
N SER A 119 -3.55 -9.11 -9.02
CA SER A 119 -3.80 -10.46 -9.54
C SER A 119 -4.98 -10.50 -10.50
N TRP A 120 -6.04 -9.76 -10.17
CA TRP A 120 -7.18 -9.56 -11.06
C TRP A 120 -6.75 -8.88 -12.36
N LEU A 121 -5.98 -7.79 -12.29
CA LEU A 121 -5.51 -7.05 -13.47
C LEU A 121 -4.66 -7.97 -14.37
N CYS A 122 -3.70 -8.70 -13.80
CA CYS A 122 -2.88 -9.67 -14.54
C CYS A 122 -3.69 -10.80 -15.16
N SER A 123 -4.86 -11.13 -14.60
CA SER A 123 -5.79 -12.12 -15.17
C SER A 123 -6.65 -11.55 -16.29
N GLN A 124 -6.90 -10.23 -16.31
CA GLN A 124 -7.69 -9.56 -17.36
C GLN A 124 -6.87 -9.24 -18.60
N VAL A 125 -5.58 -8.97 -18.43
CA VAL A 125 -4.69 -8.63 -19.54
C VAL A 125 -3.87 -9.83 -20.00
N ASP A 126 -3.54 -9.88 -21.28
CA ASP A 126 -2.51 -10.79 -21.78
C ASP A 126 -1.13 -10.24 -21.40
N LEU A 127 -0.68 -10.52 -20.18
CA LEU A 127 0.59 -10.00 -19.66
C LEU A 127 1.77 -10.41 -20.55
N THR A 128 1.81 -11.66 -20.99
CA THR A 128 2.86 -12.15 -21.88
C THR A 128 2.84 -11.40 -23.21
N GLY A 129 1.66 -11.18 -23.79
CA GLY A 129 1.48 -10.35 -24.98
C GLY A 129 2.03 -8.94 -24.80
N ILE A 130 1.66 -8.25 -23.70
CA ILE A 130 2.12 -6.90 -23.35
C ILE A 130 3.64 -6.85 -23.23
N LEU A 131 4.25 -7.83 -22.55
CA LEU A 131 5.71 -7.88 -22.34
C LEU A 131 6.51 -8.13 -23.62
N THR A 132 5.88 -8.70 -24.66
CA THR A 132 6.50 -8.91 -25.98
C THR A 132 6.33 -7.75 -26.96
N MET A 133 5.54 -6.74 -26.62
CA MET A 133 5.35 -5.57 -27.48
C MET A 133 6.62 -4.71 -27.58
N VAL A 134 6.84 -4.13 -28.76
CA VAL A 134 7.98 -3.22 -29.02
C VAL A 134 7.44 -1.90 -29.59
N PRO A 135 7.65 -0.75 -28.92
CA PRO A 135 8.33 -0.60 -27.63
C PRO A 135 7.54 -1.22 -26.46
N LEU A 136 8.25 -1.66 -25.42
CA LEU A 136 7.64 -2.22 -24.20
C LEU A 136 6.74 -1.14 -23.55
N PRO A 137 5.42 -1.36 -23.41
CA PRO A 137 4.49 -0.34 -22.95
C PRO A 137 4.52 -0.15 -21.42
N LEU A 138 5.38 -0.87 -20.69
CA LEU A 138 5.51 -0.77 -19.23
C LEU A 138 6.91 -0.29 -18.87
N SER A 139 7.01 0.72 -18.01
CA SER A 139 8.31 1.16 -17.47
C SER A 139 8.94 0.12 -16.54
N GLN A 140 10.26 0.19 -16.41
CA GLN A 140 11.03 -0.71 -15.54
C GLN A 140 10.63 -0.60 -14.07
N GLY A 141 10.25 0.60 -13.61
CA GLY A 141 9.72 0.82 -12.27
C GLY A 141 8.40 0.09 -12.02
N VAL A 142 7.51 0.08 -13.02
CA VAL A 142 6.23 -0.67 -12.97
C VAL A 142 6.48 -2.17 -12.94
N LEU A 143 7.38 -2.68 -13.80
CA LEU A 143 7.75 -4.11 -13.81
C LEU A 143 8.33 -4.56 -12.46
N LEU A 144 9.25 -3.77 -11.89
CA LEU A 144 9.89 -4.09 -10.62
C LEU A 144 8.88 -4.09 -9.46
N SER A 145 8.00 -3.08 -9.43
CA SER A 145 6.93 -2.98 -8.44
C SER A 145 5.91 -4.12 -8.59
N LEU A 146 5.58 -4.51 -9.82
CA LEU A 146 4.69 -5.64 -10.11
C LEU A 146 5.29 -6.96 -9.63
N LEU A 147 6.57 -7.21 -9.92
CA LEU A 147 7.28 -8.39 -9.41
C LEU A 147 7.27 -8.45 -7.89
N GLN A 148 7.55 -7.31 -7.23
CA GLN A 148 7.51 -7.21 -5.78
C GLN A 148 6.11 -7.52 -5.24
N GLN A 149 5.08 -6.87 -5.76
CA GLN A 149 3.70 -7.04 -5.28
C GLN A 149 3.18 -8.47 -5.46
N LEU A 150 3.52 -9.13 -6.58
CA LEU A 150 3.17 -10.53 -6.82
C LEU A 150 3.90 -11.48 -5.85
N SER A 151 5.11 -11.13 -5.42
CA SER A 151 5.86 -11.92 -4.44
C SER A 151 5.29 -11.84 -3.02
N CYS A 152 4.67 -10.72 -2.64
CA CYS A 152 4.18 -10.47 -1.28
C CYS A 152 3.12 -11.48 -0.81
N ASP A 153 2.25 -11.94 -1.72
CA ASP A 153 1.24 -12.97 -1.42
C ASP A 153 1.26 -14.07 -2.49
N ILE A 154 2.36 -14.81 -2.52
CA ILE A 154 2.56 -15.93 -3.45
C ILE A 154 1.69 -17.17 -3.11
N ASN A 155 1.13 -17.24 -1.91
CA ASN A 155 0.34 -18.38 -1.43
C ASN A 155 -1.04 -18.47 -2.09
N THR A 156 -1.53 -17.36 -2.64
CA THR A 156 -2.81 -17.26 -3.33
C THR A 156 -2.59 -17.29 -4.84
N GLU A 157 -3.24 -18.20 -5.57
CA GLU A 157 -3.12 -18.33 -7.05
C GLU A 157 -1.68 -18.60 -7.56
N THR A 158 -0.92 -19.36 -6.76
CA THR A 158 0.51 -19.65 -6.94
C THR A 158 0.94 -19.97 -8.37
N PRO A 159 0.32 -20.89 -9.14
CA PRO A 159 0.83 -21.25 -10.47
C PRO A 159 0.76 -20.08 -11.48
N LYS A 160 -0.30 -19.27 -11.46
CA LYS A 160 -0.43 -18.12 -12.36
C LYS A 160 0.55 -17.01 -11.98
N LYS A 161 0.62 -16.68 -10.70
CA LYS A 161 1.56 -15.67 -10.18
C LYS A 161 3.00 -16.03 -10.50
N LEU A 162 3.39 -17.29 -10.32
CA LEU A 162 4.73 -17.76 -10.67
C LEU A 162 5.05 -17.58 -12.17
N SER A 163 4.07 -17.82 -13.05
CA SER A 163 4.23 -17.57 -14.49
C SER A 163 4.42 -16.09 -14.78
N TRP A 164 3.52 -15.22 -14.27
CA TRP A 164 3.62 -13.78 -14.45
C TRP A 164 4.92 -13.20 -13.90
N MET A 165 5.34 -13.63 -12.71
CA MET A 165 6.61 -13.23 -12.12
C MET A 165 7.80 -13.63 -12.99
N THR A 166 7.75 -14.80 -13.63
CA THR A 166 8.82 -15.27 -14.53
C THR A 166 8.91 -14.39 -15.77
N ASP A 167 7.79 -14.07 -16.40
CA ASP A 167 7.74 -13.23 -17.59
C ASP A 167 8.19 -11.80 -17.28
N VAL A 168 7.71 -11.24 -16.16
CA VAL A 168 8.10 -9.90 -15.69
C VAL A 168 9.60 -9.86 -15.36
N ALA A 169 10.12 -10.86 -14.64
CA ALA A 169 11.53 -10.93 -14.30
C ALA A 169 12.42 -11.07 -15.54
N ALA A 170 11.99 -11.81 -16.57
CA ALA A 170 12.72 -11.93 -17.84
C ALA A 170 12.73 -10.63 -18.65
N SER A 171 11.75 -9.75 -18.43
CA SER A 171 11.61 -8.46 -19.12
C SER A 171 12.29 -7.29 -18.39
N LEU A 172 12.81 -7.53 -17.18
CA LEU A 172 13.50 -6.52 -16.38
C LEU A 172 14.89 -6.23 -16.94
N ASN A 173 15.19 -4.94 -17.07
CA ASN A 173 16.49 -4.41 -17.43
C ASN A 173 17.17 -3.78 -16.20
N PRO A 174 18.08 -4.49 -15.52
CA PRO A 174 18.66 -4.04 -14.25
C PRO A 174 19.62 -2.85 -14.39
N VAL A 175 20.13 -2.58 -15.59
CA VAL A 175 21.00 -1.43 -15.86
C VAL A 175 20.22 -0.15 -16.14
N ASP A 176 18.88 -0.20 -16.13
CA ASP A 176 18.05 0.97 -16.30
C ASP A 176 18.23 1.95 -15.12
N PRO A 177 18.57 3.22 -15.38
CA PRO A 177 18.81 4.21 -14.33
C PRO A 177 17.63 4.40 -13.36
N SER A 178 16.39 4.23 -13.83
CA SER A 178 15.18 4.45 -13.04
C SER A 178 15.03 3.48 -11.87
N ILE A 179 15.56 2.26 -12.00
CA ILE A 179 15.44 1.20 -10.98
C ILE A 179 16.78 0.77 -10.38
N SER A 180 17.91 1.19 -10.96
CA SER A 180 19.27 0.80 -10.55
C SER A 180 19.54 0.87 -9.04
N SER A 181 19.02 1.90 -8.35
CA SER A 181 19.20 2.12 -6.91
C SER A 181 18.47 1.10 -6.01
N HIS A 182 17.42 0.45 -6.51
CA HIS A 182 16.51 -0.36 -5.69
C HIS A 182 16.32 -1.79 -6.22
N VAL A 183 16.64 -2.04 -7.48
CA VAL A 183 16.44 -3.33 -8.16
C VAL A 183 17.10 -4.49 -7.42
N ARG A 184 18.35 -4.32 -6.96
CA ARG A 184 19.07 -5.37 -6.22
C ARG A 184 18.35 -5.75 -4.91
N LEU A 185 17.99 -4.74 -4.11
CA LEU A 185 17.31 -4.93 -2.82
C LEU A 185 15.96 -5.66 -2.99
N ILE A 186 15.19 -5.27 -4.01
CA ILE A 186 13.89 -5.87 -4.28
C ILE A 186 14.05 -7.31 -4.80
N LEU A 187 14.97 -7.54 -5.74
CA LEU A 187 15.21 -8.89 -6.27
C LEU A 187 15.75 -9.86 -5.22
N ASP A 188 16.63 -9.40 -4.32
CA ASP A 188 17.11 -10.21 -3.18
C ASP A 188 15.94 -10.57 -2.25
N GLN A 189 15.04 -9.63 -1.96
CA GLN A 189 13.83 -9.89 -1.17
C GLN A 189 12.92 -10.93 -1.84
N VAL A 190 12.65 -10.79 -3.14
CA VAL A 190 11.83 -11.75 -3.90
C VAL A 190 12.47 -13.13 -3.90
N TYR A 191 13.80 -13.20 -4.10
CA TYR A 191 14.55 -14.45 -4.07
C TYR A 191 14.43 -15.17 -2.72
N LEU A 192 14.54 -14.44 -1.61
CA LEU A 192 14.32 -14.98 -0.28
C LEU A 192 12.89 -15.51 -0.11
N THR A 193 11.87 -14.74 -0.50
CA THR A 193 10.46 -15.16 -0.42
C THR A 193 10.21 -16.46 -1.20
N LEU A 194 10.75 -16.58 -2.41
CA LEU A 194 10.67 -17.79 -3.23
C LEU A 194 11.39 -18.99 -2.59
N GLY A 195 12.55 -18.75 -1.99
CA GLY A 195 13.30 -19.75 -1.25
C GLY A 195 12.49 -20.34 -0.10
N HIS A 196 11.84 -19.50 0.70
CA HIS A 196 10.96 -19.93 1.78
C HIS A 196 9.77 -20.73 1.24
N HIS A 197 9.08 -20.22 0.21
CA HIS A 197 7.92 -20.90 -0.37
C HIS A 197 8.27 -22.31 -0.89
N ARG A 198 9.43 -22.46 -1.54
CA ARG A 198 9.91 -23.76 -2.02
C ARG A 198 10.13 -24.79 -0.90
N THR A 199 10.49 -24.36 0.31
CA THR A 199 10.69 -25.26 1.45
C THR A 199 9.40 -25.69 2.13
N LEU A 200 8.26 -25.07 1.80
CA LEU A 200 6.96 -25.45 2.33
C LEU A 200 6.52 -26.79 1.73
N SER A 201 6.11 -27.72 2.60
CA SER A 201 5.62 -29.06 2.24
C SER A 201 4.35 -29.08 1.38
N THR A 202 3.73 -27.91 1.16
CA THR A 202 2.51 -27.73 0.36
C THR A 202 2.78 -27.47 -1.12
N THR A 203 4.04 -27.25 -1.52
CA THR A 203 4.41 -26.92 -2.91
C THR A 203 4.38 -28.15 -3.81
N SER A 204 3.62 -28.10 -4.91
CA SER A 204 3.60 -29.18 -5.90
C SER A 204 4.92 -29.28 -6.69
N PRO A 205 5.24 -30.45 -7.28
CA PRO A 205 6.49 -30.61 -8.06
C PRO A 205 6.60 -29.66 -9.26
N THR A 206 5.48 -29.30 -9.87
CA THR A 206 5.39 -28.34 -10.97
C THR A 206 5.71 -26.93 -10.50
N GLU A 207 5.10 -26.47 -9.40
CA GLU A 207 5.40 -25.17 -8.79
C GLU A 207 6.85 -25.09 -8.32
N ALA A 208 7.38 -26.15 -7.72
CA ALA A 208 8.79 -26.21 -7.33
C ALA A 208 9.73 -26.05 -8.53
N SER A 209 9.34 -26.54 -9.71
CA SER A 209 10.10 -26.37 -10.95
C SER A 209 10.02 -24.94 -11.47
N THR A 210 8.84 -24.33 -11.47
CA THR A 210 8.66 -22.92 -11.87
C THR A 210 9.38 -21.97 -10.91
N ILE A 211 9.33 -22.22 -9.60
CA ILE A 211 10.07 -21.44 -8.59
C ILE A 211 11.58 -21.51 -8.86
N ARG A 212 12.12 -22.70 -9.17
CA ARG A 212 13.55 -22.84 -9.52
C ARG A 212 13.91 -22.04 -10.77
N LEU A 213 13.05 -22.07 -11.80
CA LEU A 213 13.25 -21.28 -13.01
C LEU A 213 13.27 -19.79 -12.70
N LEU A 214 12.27 -19.29 -11.97
CA LEU A 214 12.16 -17.90 -11.56
C LEU A 214 13.38 -17.45 -10.73
N MET A 215 13.81 -18.26 -9.76
CA MET A 215 15.03 -17.99 -8.97
C MET A 215 16.27 -17.90 -9.87
N HIS A 216 16.37 -18.71 -10.92
CA HIS A 216 17.49 -18.64 -11.88
C HIS A 216 17.44 -17.37 -12.73
N VAL A 217 16.24 -16.98 -13.20
CA VAL A 217 16.05 -15.72 -13.94
C VAL A 217 16.43 -14.52 -13.07
N ILE A 218 15.95 -14.46 -11.83
CA ILE A 218 16.28 -13.39 -10.87
C ILE A 218 17.81 -13.33 -10.65
N ASN A 219 18.47 -14.46 -10.45
CA ASN A 219 19.93 -14.49 -10.31
C ASN A 219 20.65 -13.98 -11.57
N SER A 220 20.17 -14.33 -12.76
CA SER A 220 20.73 -13.82 -14.02
C SER A 220 20.61 -12.29 -14.12
N VAL A 221 19.46 -11.74 -13.71
CA VAL A 221 19.23 -10.29 -13.65
C VAL A 221 20.15 -9.64 -12.61
N LEU A 222 20.27 -10.22 -11.41
CA LEU A 222 21.15 -9.73 -10.33
C LEU A 222 22.63 -9.70 -10.70
N VAL A 223 23.10 -10.67 -11.49
CA VAL A 223 24.48 -10.69 -12.02
C VAL A 223 24.72 -9.57 -13.03
N SER A 224 23.66 -9.13 -13.71
CA SER A 224 23.70 -8.04 -14.68
C SER A 224 23.64 -6.65 -14.03
N CYS A 225 23.23 -6.54 -12.75
CA CYS A 225 23.37 -5.35 -11.92
C CYS A 225 24.84 -5.11 -11.54
N LYS A 226 25.69 -4.67 -12.48
CA LYS A 226 27.09 -4.29 -12.21
C LYS A 226 27.24 -2.83 -11.84
#